data_AF-A0A5K1CEL4-F1
#
_entry.id   AF-A0A5K1CEL4-F1
#
_cell.length_a   1.000
_cell.length_b   1.000
_cell.length_c   1.000
_cell.angle_alpha   90.00
_cell.angle_beta   90.00
_cell.angle_gamma   90.00
#
_symmetry.space_group_name_H-M   'P 1'
#
loop_
_entity.id
_entity.type
_entity.pdbx_description
1 polymer ?
#
loop_
_entity_poly.entity_id
_entity_poly.type
_entity_poly.pdbx_seq_one_letter_code
_entity_poly.pdbx_strand_id
1 'polypeptide(L)'
;AETEKEAGSNKGVSDKQIRLKVFSPNVLNITLVDLPGITKVPVGDQPTDIEARIRTMILSYIKHETCIILAVTPANSDLANSDALQMARIADPD
;
A
#
# COMPACT_ATOMS: atom_id res chain seq x y z
N ALA A 1 -21.63 -1.84 5.98
CA ALA A 1 -21.06 -2.01 4.62
C ALA A 1 -20.17 -3.25 4.58
N GLU A 2 -19.90 -3.86 3.42
CA GLU A 2 -19.11 -5.11 3.33
C GLU A 2 -17.66 -4.92 3.81
N THR A 3 -17.08 -3.74 3.58
CA THR A 3 -15.79 -3.34 4.14
C THR A 3 -15.78 -3.32 5.67
N GLU A 4 -16.85 -2.85 6.31
CA GLU A 4 -16.95 -2.82 7.78
C GLU A 4 -17.07 -4.22 8.38
N LYS A 5 -17.67 -5.17 7.64
CA LYS A 5 -17.74 -6.57 8.07
C LYS A 5 -16.37 -7.23 8.06
N GLU A 6 -15.53 -6.91 7.08
CA GLU A 6 -14.22 -7.57 6.91
C GLU A 6 -13.08 -6.86 7.65
N ALA A 7 -13.06 -5.52 7.64
CA ALA A 7 -11.99 -4.69 8.23
C ALA A 7 -12.37 -4.08 9.59
N GLY A 8 -13.61 -4.27 10.04
CA GLY A 8 -14.15 -3.63 11.24
C GLY A 8 -14.54 -2.16 11.01
N SER A 9 -15.17 -1.56 12.01
CA SER A 9 -15.67 -0.18 11.97
C SER A 9 -14.62 0.87 12.40
N ASN A 10 -13.46 0.45 12.92
CA ASN A 10 -12.50 1.35 13.57
C ASN A 10 -11.07 1.23 12.99
N LYS A 11 -10.91 1.60 11.71
CA LYS A 11 -9.62 1.73 11.01
C LYS A 11 -8.76 0.46 10.89
N GLY A 12 -9.38 -0.72 10.98
CA GLY A 12 -8.68 -1.99 10.75
C GLY A 12 -8.23 -2.15 9.29
N VAL A 13 -7.24 -3.02 9.09
CA VAL A 13 -6.69 -3.37 7.76
C VAL A 13 -6.87 -4.87 7.53
N SER A 14 -7.41 -5.22 6.36
CA SER A 14 -7.55 -6.60 5.89
C SER A 14 -6.53 -6.88 4.79
N ASP A 15 -6.01 -8.10 4.76
CA ASP A 15 -5.15 -8.64 3.71
C ASP A 15 -5.93 -9.19 2.52
N LYS A 16 -7.26 -9.21 2.59
CA LYS A 16 -8.13 -9.65 1.52
C LYS A 16 -8.23 -8.61 0.42
N GLN A 17 -7.57 -8.91 -0.70
CA GLN A 17 -7.58 -8.12 -1.92
C GLN A 17 -8.97 -7.98 -2.56
N ILE A 18 -9.30 -6.76 -2.97
CA ILE A 18 -10.45 -6.44 -3.84
C ILE A 18 -9.96 -6.41 -5.27
N ARG A 19 -10.53 -7.25 -6.15
CA ARG A 19 -10.17 -7.30 -7.57
C ARG A 19 -11.22 -6.61 -8.42
N LEU A 20 -10.82 -5.53 -9.09
CA LEU A 20 -11.62 -4.82 -10.07
C LEU A 20 -11.05 -5.06 -11.47
N LYS A 21 -11.90 -5.48 -12.42
CA LYS A 21 -11.55 -5.54 -13.85
C LYS A 21 -12.33 -4.47 -14.59
N VAL A 22 -11.62 -3.56 -15.23
CA VAL A 22 -12.20 -2.50 -16.06
C VAL A 22 -11.91 -2.82 -17.53
N PHE A 23 -12.93 -2.72 -18.38
CA PHE A 23 -12.81 -2.98 -19.81
C PHE A 23 -13.10 -1.70 -20.58
N SER A 24 -12.19 -1.30 -21.46
CA SER A 24 -12.35 -0.14 -22.34
C SER A 24 -11.46 -0.33 -23.58
N PRO A 25 -11.93 0.05 -24.79
CA PRO A 25 -11.09 0.04 -25.98
C PRO A 25 -10.02 1.14 -25.98
N ASN A 26 -10.09 2.09 -25.04
CA ASN A 26 -9.23 3.28 -25.00
C ASN A 26 -8.14 3.20 -23.91
N VAL A 27 -7.90 2.03 -23.32
CA VAL A 27 -6.93 1.86 -22.22
C VAL A 27 -5.96 0.73 -22.53
N LEU A 28 -4.77 0.80 -21.94
CA LEU A 28 -3.76 -0.25 -22.00
C LEU A 28 -4.12 -1.40 -21.04
N ASN A 29 -3.62 -2.59 -21.37
CA ASN A 29 -3.65 -3.73 -20.46
C ASN A 29 -2.59 -3.53 -19.38
N ILE A 30 -2.98 -2.92 -18.27
CA ILE A 30 -2.13 -2.68 -17.10
C ILE A 30 -2.79 -3.18 -15.83
N THR A 31 -1.97 -3.59 -14.87
CA THR A 31 -2.42 -3.91 -13.50
C THR A 31 -1.99 -2.77 -12.59
N LEU A 32 -2.96 -2.13 -11.95
CA LEU A 32 -2.73 -1.13 -10.92
C LEU A 32 -3.03 -1.78 -9.57
N VAL A 33 -2.12 -1.62 -8.62
CA VAL A 33 -2.28 -2.08 -7.25
C VAL A 33 -2.29 -0.85 -6.35
N ASP A 34 -3.38 -0.64 -5.64
CA ASP A 34 -3.48 0.36 -4.58
C ASP A 34 -3.21 -0.34 -3.24
N LEU A 35 -2.32 0.23 -2.43
CA LEU A 35 -1.82 -0.36 -1.20
C LEU A 35 -2.09 0.57 -0.01
N PRO A 36 -2.32 0.05 1.20
CA PRO A 36 -2.51 0.89 2.37
C PRO A 36 -1.31 1.81 2.62
N GLY A 37 -1.58 3.05 3.02
CA GLY A 37 -0.54 3.99 3.45
C GLY A 37 0.18 3.50 4.71
N ILE A 38 1.47 3.78 4.81
CA ILE A 38 2.29 3.38 5.96
C ILE A 38 1.88 4.23 7.18
N THR A 39 1.51 3.58 8.28
CA THR A 39 1.18 4.22 9.55
C THR A 39 2.15 3.78 10.63
N LYS A 40 2.85 4.74 11.26
CA LYS A 40 3.82 4.48 12.36
C LYS A 40 3.17 4.37 13.73
N VAL A 41 1.96 4.92 13.88
CA VAL A 41 1.21 4.92 15.14
C VAL A 41 -0.11 4.20 14.92
N PRO A 42 -0.40 3.11 15.65
CA PRO A 42 -1.68 2.45 15.56
C PRO A 42 -2.78 3.41 16.03
N VAL A 43 -3.88 3.46 15.28
CA VAL A 43 -5.06 4.29 15.60
C VAL A 43 -6.31 3.42 15.70
N GLY A 44 -7.17 3.70 16.68
CA GLY A 44 -8.40 2.92 16.87
C GLY A 44 -8.10 1.48 17.29
N ASP A 45 -8.67 0.51 16.57
CA ASP A 45 -8.55 -0.92 16.88
C ASP A 45 -7.39 -1.59 16.13
N GLN A 46 -6.46 -0.80 15.59
CA GLN A 46 -5.30 -1.34 14.90
C GLN A 46 -4.39 -2.10 15.89
N PRO A 47 -3.93 -3.31 15.53
CA PRO A 47 -3.01 -4.05 16.36
C PRO A 47 -1.65 -3.36 16.40
N THR A 48 -0.85 -3.64 17.43
CA THR A 48 0.47 -3.02 17.63
C THR A 48 1.47 -3.39 16.52
N ASP A 49 1.21 -4.44 15.74
CA ASP A 49 2.03 -4.92 14.62
C ASP A 49 1.54 -4.39 13.26
N ILE A 50 0.61 -3.43 13.22
CA ILE A 50 -0.01 -2.94 11.99
C ILE A 50 1.00 -2.43 10.96
N GLU A 51 2.04 -1.73 11.41
CA GLU A 51 3.11 -1.23 10.54
C GLU A 51 3.81 -2.41 9.83
N ALA A 52 4.19 -3.45 10.59
CA ALA A 52 4.87 -4.62 10.04
C ALA A 52 3.98 -5.37 9.03
N ARG A 53 2.67 -5.47 9.30
CA ARG A 53 1.70 -6.08 8.39
C ARG A 53 1.58 -5.29 7.08
N ILE A 54 1.42 -3.96 7.15
CA ILE A 54 1.36 -3.10 5.97
C ILE A 54 2.66 -3.17 5.17
N ARG A 55 3.81 -3.12 5.83
CA ARG A 55 5.12 -3.25 5.15
C ARG A 55 5.27 -4.59 4.43
N THR A 56 4.85 -5.68 5.08
CA THR A 56 4.88 -7.03 4.48
C THR A 56 3.99 -7.09 3.24
N MET A 57 2.80 -6.52 3.31
CA MET A 57 1.87 -6.42 2.17
C MET A 57 2.47 -5.60 1.03
N ILE A 58 3.04 -4.43 1.31
CA ILE A 58 3.69 -3.62 0.26
C ILE A 58 4.82 -4.40 -0.41
N LEU A 59 5.71 -5.01 0.38
CA LEU A 59 6.85 -5.78 -0.12
C LEU A 59 6.44 -6.98 -0.97
N SER A 60 5.28 -7.59 -0.73
CA SER A 60 4.80 -8.69 -1.57
C SER A 60 4.44 -8.25 -2.99
N TYR A 61 4.18 -6.96 -3.21
CA TYR A 61 3.88 -6.42 -4.55
C TYR A 61 5.10 -5.73 -5.19
N ILE A 62 5.85 -4.93 -4.43
CA ILE A 62 6.92 -4.10 -5.01
C ILE A 62 8.21 -4.88 -5.32
N LYS A 63 8.37 -6.11 -4.80
CA LYS A 63 9.52 -6.98 -5.11
C LYS A 63 9.45 -7.68 -6.47
N HIS A 64 8.35 -7.53 -7.21
CA HIS A 64 8.25 -8.09 -8.54
C HIS A 64 9.10 -7.26 -9.53
N GLU A 65 9.98 -7.91 -10.29
CA GLU A 65 10.92 -7.24 -11.22
C GLU A 65 10.23 -6.35 -12.27
N THR A 66 8.98 -6.65 -12.64
CA THR A 66 8.20 -5.86 -13.61
C THR A 66 7.35 -4.76 -12.95
N CYS A 67 7.45 -4.58 -11.63
CA CYS A 67 6.68 -3.59 -10.89
C CYS A 67 7.31 -2.20 -11.05
N ILE A 68 6.49 -1.21 -11.42
CA ILE A 68 6.90 0.19 -11.36
C ILE A 68 6.50 0.75 -10.00
N ILE A 69 7.47 1.18 -9.21
CA ILE A 69 7.24 1.76 -7.89
C ILE A 69 6.98 3.26 -8.01
N LEU A 70 5.78 3.71 -7.69
CA LEU A 70 5.44 5.13 -7.61
C LEU A 70 5.57 5.62 -6.15
N ALA A 71 6.75 6.10 -5.77
CA ALA A 71 7.02 6.60 -4.41
C ALA A 71 6.44 8.00 -4.16
N VAL A 72 5.15 8.07 -3.82
CA VAL A 72 4.44 9.34 -3.58
C VAL A 72 4.82 9.93 -2.21
N THR A 73 5.35 11.16 -2.20
CA THR A 73 5.67 11.91 -0.97
C THR A 73 4.96 13.27 -0.99
N PRO A 74 4.29 13.69 0.10
CA PRO A 74 3.72 15.02 0.20
C PRO A 74 4.79 16.12 0.09
N ALA A 75 4.49 17.20 -0.64
CA ALA A 75 5.43 18.30 -0.85
C ALA A 75 5.78 19.11 0.43
N ASN A 76 4.93 19.01 1.45
CA ASN A 76 5.13 19.66 2.75
C ASN A 76 5.94 18.82 3.75
N SER A 77 6.36 17.61 3.36
CA SER A 77 7.18 16.71 4.17
C SER A 77 8.60 16.65 3.62
N ASP A 78 9.58 16.50 4.50
CA ASP A 78 10.97 16.29 4.09
C ASP A 78 11.10 14.94 3.38
N LEU A 79 11.74 14.95 2.21
CA LEU A 79 11.98 13.78 1.38
C LEU A 79 12.86 12.75 2.11
N ALA A 80 13.76 13.21 2.97
CA ALA A 80 14.61 12.33 3.77
C ALA A 80 13.81 11.45 4.75
N ASN A 81 12.60 11.86 5.11
CA ASN A 81 11.70 11.14 6.00
C ASN A 81 10.60 10.36 5.26
N SER A 82 10.70 10.23 3.94
CA SER A 82 9.70 9.54 3.12
C SER A 82 9.77 8.02 3.32
N ASP A 83 8.73 7.46 3.95
CA ASP A 83 8.57 6.02 4.11
C ASP A 83 8.41 5.31 2.74
N ALA A 84 7.79 5.98 1.76
CA ALA A 84 7.62 5.46 0.41
C ALA A 84 8.98 5.27 -0.28
N LEU A 85 9.89 6.25 -0.19
CA LEU A 85 11.24 6.12 -0.74
C LEU A 85 12.09 5.11 0.02
N GLN A 86 11.95 5.01 1.35
CA GLN A 86 12.65 4.00 2.12
C GLN A 86 12.24 2.59 1.67
N MET A 87 10.95 2.35 1.44
CA MET A 87 10.44 1.06 0.96
C MET A 87 10.88 0.78 -0.48
N ALA A 88 10.85 1.79 -1.35
CA ALA A 88 11.32 1.67 -2.72
C ALA A 88 12.79 1.21 -2.76
N ARG A 89 13.68 1.87 -2.00
CA ARG A 89 15.12 1.50 -1.92
C ARG A 89 15.39 0.09 -1.40
N ILE A 90 14.48 -0.50 -0.62
CA ILE A 90 14.62 -1.88 -0.15
C ILE A 90 14.30 -2.88 -1.27
N ALA A 91 13.35 -2.55 -2.14
CA ALA A 91 12.92 -3.41 -3.24
C ALA A 91 13.74 -3.17 -4.52
N ASP A 92 14.17 -1.93 -4.74
CA ASP A 92 14.89 -1.45 -5.90
C ASP A 92 16.03 -0.52 -5.41
N PRO A 93 17.19 -1.09 -5.06
CA PRO A 93 18.29 -0.36 -4.42
C PRO A 93 19.14 0.47 -5.39
N ASP A 94 19.05 0.22 -6.69
CA ASP A 94 19.85 0.85 -7.76
C ASP A 94 19.09 2.01 -8.45
#